data_AF-A0A2D8M441-F1
#
_entry.id   AF-A0A2D8M441-F1
#
_cell.length_a   1.000
_cell.length_b   1.000
_cell.length_c   1.000
_cell.angle_alpha   90.00
_cell.angle_beta   90.00
_cell.angle_gamma   90.00
#
_symmetry.space_group_name_H-M   'P 1'
#
loop_
_entity.id
_entity.type
_entity.pdbx_description
1 polymer ?
#
loop_
_entity_poly.entity_id
_entity_poly.type
_entity_poly.pdbx_seq_one_letter_code
_entity_poly.pdbx_strand_id
1 'polypeptide(L)'
;MMHQMGALDLYPVHDSSNQNDWQGIGDWDIMASGNWNGGGVWPALPTSATLDMLKANRSQTMDLTWPDSAQKPCIGPTVQMFGMSENGTSLKIPISDSENVWIEYRSNHGFDQHLPGNGILVTYQDRSVGDEEQNELNRDQDQPWLTVIEADGRKDILYGSNSGEDSDLFKNGSSFGAEGIKIYTHDGFLVPWIATVNISLSVQISFSAPECTNHLRINAPDFGGVYIPGDTFPIQVSAIELCELSHNLTISDGRTFLPLVNTSIGNQETLVELEFSAESSSNSEAIIEGWFYCGDDSLYIKTKILTLGRIPFETTIIGTLDANGNSVINFNVDSIGEKSQTFSVDLDGPMSRIATPPTQVTLNGDDEIPIEITPNGLLQDRMSVNGEFVLLSQSGHRWVIHLEFTAVDNDNSNFVQWQKPGTLLGLAGVFAALWVFLGTFEKRKKPQRDTEIDSLNTPPTIDTHQDPWGRTFDE
;
A
#
# COMPACT_ATOMS: atom_id res chain seq x y z
N MET A 1 -21.07 -1.61 -0.39
CA MET A 1 -21.61 -2.49 -1.47
C MET A 1 -20.56 -2.74 -2.55
N MET A 2 -19.85 -1.72 -3.06
CA MET A 2 -18.83 -1.92 -4.10
C MET A 2 -17.62 -2.76 -3.65
N HIS A 3 -17.23 -2.74 -2.37
CA HIS A 3 -16.24 -3.70 -1.85
C HIS A 3 -16.61 -5.16 -2.10
N GLN A 4 -17.89 -5.52 -1.99
CA GLN A 4 -18.36 -6.89 -2.28
C GLN A 4 -18.21 -7.25 -3.75
N MET A 5 -18.03 -6.26 -4.63
CA MET A 5 -17.81 -6.43 -6.06
C MET A 5 -16.32 -6.38 -6.43
N GLY A 6 -15.42 -6.11 -5.47
CA GLY A 6 -13.97 -6.04 -5.67
C GLY A 6 -13.39 -4.63 -5.79
N ALA A 7 -14.15 -3.58 -5.47
CA ALA A 7 -13.58 -2.24 -5.35
C ALA A 7 -12.82 -2.11 -4.02
N LEU A 8 -11.74 -1.33 -4.03
CA LEU A 8 -10.89 -1.10 -2.87
C LEU A 8 -11.04 0.35 -2.38
N ASP A 9 -10.74 0.58 -1.10
CA ASP A 9 -10.69 1.92 -0.51
C ASP A 9 -9.54 2.71 -1.14
N LEU A 10 -9.85 3.94 -1.57
CA LEU A 10 -8.91 4.85 -2.20
C LEU A 10 -8.46 5.98 -1.26
N TYR A 11 -8.98 6.04 -0.04
CA TYR A 11 -8.42 6.88 1.03
C TYR A 11 -7.40 6.07 1.84
N PRO A 12 -6.48 6.72 2.58
CA PRO A 12 -5.55 6.02 3.46
C PRO A 12 -6.33 5.25 4.53
N VAL A 13 -6.33 3.92 4.45
CA VAL A 13 -6.88 3.05 5.49
C VAL A 13 -5.78 2.80 6.51
N HIS A 14 -6.10 2.91 7.81
CA HIS A 14 -5.20 2.61 8.93
C HIS A 14 -4.01 3.55 9.16
N ASP A 15 -3.98 4.77 8.61
CA ASP A 15 -2.95 5.75 8.99
C ASP A 15 -3.19 6.26 10.41
N SER A 16 -2.47 5.68 11.38
CA SER A 16 -2.49 6.13 12.78
C SER A 16 -1.58 7.35 12.98
N SER A 17 -0.72 7.64 11.99
CA SER A 17 0.17 8.78 12.00
C SER A 17 -0.58 9.99 11.45
N ASN A 18 -0.86 10.98 12.31
CA ASN A 18 -1.47 12.26 11.92
C ASN A 18 -0.55 13.12 11.03
N GLN A 19 0.24 12.54 10.13
CA GLN A 19 1.17 13.31 9.32
C GLN A 19 0.43 14.10 8.25
N ASN A 20 -0.61 13.53 7.61
CA ASN A 20 -1.30 14.16 6.49
C ASN A 20 -2.83 13.92 6.52
N ASP A 21 -3.61 14.95 6.18
CA ASP A 21 -5.08 14.86 6.02
C ASP A 21 -5.49 14.34 4.62
N TRP A 22 -4.62 13.59 3.94
CA TRP A 22 -4.87 13.14 2.57
C TRP A 22 -6.06 12.16 2.52
N GLN A 23 -7.06 12.45 1.68
CA GLN A 23 -8.28 11.63 1.55
C GLN A 23 -8.30 10.82 0.24
N GLY A 24 -7.12 10.53 -0.30
CA GLY A 24 -7.01 9.81 -1.56
C GLY A 24 -7.35 10.68 -2.77
N ILE A 25 -8.31 10.23 -3.58
CA ILE A 25 -8.73 10.97 -4.78
C ILE A 25 -9.94 11.90 -4.57
N GLY A 26 -10.30 12.15 -3.31
CA GLY A 26 -11.30 13.16 -2.95
C GLY A 26 -12.72 12.84 -3.45
N ASP A 27 -13.46 13.91 -3.76
CA ASP A 27 -14.88 13.90 -4.08
C ASP A 27 -15.18 13.31 -5.47
N TRP A 28 -14.14 12.89 -6.20
CA TRP A 28 -14.22 12.37 -7.56
C TRP A 28 -14.59 10.87 -7.64
N ASP A 29 -14.45 10.11 -6.55
CA ASP A 29 -14.77 8.68 -6.48
C ASP A 29 -15.51 8.28 -5.20
N ILE A 30 -16.48 7.38 -5.34
CA ILE A 30 -17.25 6.80 -4.25
C ILE A 30 -16.42 5.94 -3.30
N MET A 31 -15.25 5.45 -3.73
CA MET A 31 -14.32 4.71 -2.89
C MET A 31 -13.34 5.62 -2.14
N ALA A 32 -13.48 6.94 -2.28
CA ALA A 32 -12.80 7.98 -1.50
C ALA A 32 -13.85 8.86 -0.77
N SER A 33 -13.61 10.17 -0.59
CA SER A 33 -14.57 11.07 0.05
C SER A 33 -15.84 11.31 -0.78
N GLY A 34 -15.84 10.95 -2.07
CA GLY A 34 -16.99 11.10 -2.96
C GLY A 34 -18.24 10.31 -2.55
N ASN A 35 -18.15 9.36 -1.61
CA ASN A 35 -19.33 8.75 -0.98
C ASN A 35 -20.10 9.71 -0.07
N TRP A 36 -19.46 10.77 0.44
CA TRP A 36 -20.04 11.77 1.33
C TRP A 36 -20.55 13.02 0.61
N ASN A 37 -20.43 13.09 -0.71
CA ASN A 37 -20.95 14.19 -1.51
C ASN A 37 -22.42 14.50 -1.17
N GLY A 38 -22.69 15.75 -0.80
CA GLY A 38 -24.02 16.19 -0.33
C GLY A 38 -24.52 15.50 0.94
N GLY A 39 -23.62 15.03 1.81
CA GLY A 39 -23.98 14.21 2.98
C GLY A 39 -24.38 12.79 2.63
N GLY A 40 -23.88 12.26 1.51
CA GLY A 40 -24.21 10.92 0.99
C GLY A 40 -25.46 10.86 0.10
N VAL A 41 -26.06 12.01 -0.22
CA VAL A 41 -27.23 12.08 -1.11
C VAL A 41 -26.81 11.98 -2.58
N TRP A 42 -25.61 12.47 -2.92
CA TRP A 42 -25.12 12.57 -4.31
C TRP A 42 -23.74 11.92 -4.46
N PRO A 43 -23.60 10.61 -4.17
CA PRO A 43 -22.30 9.97 -4.25
C PRO A 43 -21.73 10.06 -5.68
N ALA A 44 -20.40 10.22 -5.78
CA ALA A 44 -19.72 10.21 -7.05
C ALA A 44 -19.89 8.87 -7.80
N LEU A 45 -19.76 8.89 -9.13
CA LEU A 45 -19.49 7.65 -9.85
C LEU A 45 -18.07 7.15 -9.54
N PRO A 46 -17.82 5.84 -9.57
CA PRO A 46 -16.46 5.31 -9.51
C PRO A 46 -15.64 5.86 -10.68
N THR A 47 -14.38 6.19 -10.41
CA THR A 47 -13.42 6.55 -11.45
C THR A 47 -13.08 5.36 -12.31
N SER A 48 -12.46 5.65 -13.45
CA SER A 48 -12.05 4.64 -14.42
C SER A 48 -11.16 3.54 -13.85
N ALA A 49 -10.25 3.86 -12.94
CA ALA A 49 -9.42 2.86 -12.27
C ALA A 49 -10.27 1.88 -11.45
N THR A 50 -11.21 2.38 -10.63
CA THR A 50 -12.16 1.56 -9.88
C THR A 50 -13.05 0.72 -10.80
N LEU A 51 -13.53 1.29 -11.91
CA LEU A 51 -14.34 0.57 -12.90
C LEU A 51 -13.56 -0.55 -13.60
N ASP A 52 -12.25 -0.37 -13.83
CA ASP A 52 -11.36 -1.37 -14.41
C ASP A 52 -11.17 -2.56 -13.45
N MET A 53 -10.97 -2.28 -12.15
CA MET A 53 -10.90 -3.32 -11.11
C MET A 53 -12.18 -4.16 -11.05
N LEU A 54 -13.32 -3.49 -11.15
CA LEU A 54 -14.64 -4.11 -11.22
C LEU A 54 -14.93 -4.81 -12.56
N LYS A 55 -14.00 -4.75 -13.53
CA LYS A 55 -14.13 -5.31 -14.88
C LYS A 55 -15.38 -4.83 -15.60
N ALA A 56 -15.75 -3.57 -15.38
CA ALA A 56 -16.94 -2.96 -15.97
C ALA A 56 -16.82 -2.73 -17.49
N ASN A 57 -15.62 -2.87 -18.06
CA ASN A 57 -15.32 -2.69 -19.48
C ASN A 57 -15.81 -1.32 -20.01
N ARG A 58 -15.50 -0.25 -19.28
CA ARG A 58 -15.85 1.15 -19.60
C ARG A 58 -14.62 2.00 -19.94
N SER A 59 -13.56 1.36 -20.40
CA SER A 59 -12.32 2.00 -20.81
C SER A 59 -11.87 1.49 -22.18
N GLN A 60 -11.15 2.35 -22.90
CA GLN A 60 -10.45 2.01 -24.14
C GLN A 60 -8.95 2.15 -23.88
N THR A 61 -8.21 1.04 -24.00
CA THR A 61 -6.75 1.07 -23.94
C THR A 61 -6.18 1.73 -25.20
N MET A 62 -5.33 2.72 -25.00
CA MET A 62 -4.66 3.47 -26.05
C MET A 62 -3.22 3.00 -26.20
N ASP A 63 -2.82 2.72 -27.43
CA ASP A 63 -1.42 2.54 -27.80
C ASP A 63 -0.93 3.85 -28.44
N LEU A 64 -0.03 4.54 -27.73
CA LEU A 64 0.55 5.81 -28.17
C LEU A 64 2.00 5.63 -28.68
N THR A 65 2.37 4.43 -29.11
CA THR A 65 3.62 4.18 -29.82
C THR A 65 3.50 4.61 -31.29
N TRP A 66 4.50 5.35 -31.78
CA TRP A 66 4.58 5.73 -33.19
C TRP A 66 5.32 4.64 -33.99
N PRO A 67 4.94 4.33 -35.24
CA PRO A 67 5.74 3.45 -36.06
C PRO A 67 7.09 4.13 -36.40
N ASP A 68 8.16 3.36 -36.60
CA ASP A 68 9.49 3.89 -36.96
C ASP A 68 9.49 4.73 -38.26
N SER A 69 8.47 4.54 -39.09
CA SER A 69 8.26 5.31 -40.32
C SER A 69 7.58 6.67 -40.10
N ALA A 70 7.16 7.00 -38.87
CA ALA A 70 6.50 8.25 -38.55
C ALA A 70 7.44 9.45 -38.79
N GLN A 71 6.93 10.47 -39.47
CA GLN A 71 7.66 11.71 -39.71
C GLN A 71 7.14 12.80 -38.77
N LYS A 72 8.04 13.65 -38.27
CA LYS A 72 7.66 14.82 -37.47
C LYS A 72 6.81 15.80 -38.31
N PRO A 73 5.76 16.43 -37.74
CA PRO A 73 5.28 16.27 -36.36
C PRO A 73 4.55 14.95 -36.13
N CYS A 74 4.75 14.34 -34.98
CA CYS A 74 4.16 13.06 -34.61
C CYS A 74 2.71 13.31 -34.15
N ILE A 75 1.76 13.16 -35.08
CA ILE A 75 0.34 13.42 -34.84
C ILE A 75 -0.36 12.10 -34.55
N GLY A 76 -1.09 12.06 -33.45
CA GLY A 76 -1.85 10.90 -33.05
C GLY A 76 -3.36 10.98 -33.13
N PRO A 77 -4.03 9.94 -32.59
CA PRO A 77 -5.46 9.83 -32.72
C PRO A 77 -6.14 11.01 -32.04
N THR A 78 -7.30 11.38 -32.58
CA THR A 78 -8.24 12.24 -31.88
C THR A 78 -9.43 11.39 -31.49
N VAL A 79 -9.72 11.33 -30.19
CA VAL A 79 -10.77 10.48 -29.62
C VAL A 79 -11.88 11.37 -29.10
N GLN A 80 -13.11 11.09 -29.52
CA GLN A 80 -14.29 11.76 -28.98
C GLN A 80 -14.68 11.12 -27.64
N MET A 81 -14.89 11.96 -26.63
CA MET A 81 -15.29 11.58 -25.29
C MET A 81 -16.79 11.83 -25.09
N PHE A 82 -17.42 10.98 -24.27
CA PHE A 82 -18.80 11.14 -23.80
C PHE A 82 -18.80 11.10 -22.27
N GLY A 83 -19.76 11.78 -21.63
CA GLY A 83 -19.79 11.89 -20.17
C GLY A 83 -19.90 10.53 -19.49
N MET A 84 -19.22 10.31 -18.37
CA MET A 84 -19.29 9.03 -17.65
C MET A 84 -20.70 8.72 -17.15
N SER A 85 -21.46 9.74 -16.75
CA SER A 85 -22.90 9.65 -16.45
C SER A 85 -23.81 9.47 -17.69
N GLU A 86 -23.27 9.59 -18.90
CA GLU A 86 -23.99 9.50 -20.18
C GLU A 86 -23.58 8.25 -20.98
N ASN A 87 -23.19 7.17 -20.28
CA ASN A 87 -22.70 5.93 -20.87
C ASN A 87 -21.40 6.10 -21.70
N GLY A 88 -20.57 7.08 -21.34
CA GLY A 88 -19.26 7.27 -21.94
C GLY A 88 -18.23 6.19 -21.57
N THR A 89 -17.11 6.24 -22.27
CA THR A 89 -15.96 5.35 -22.09
C THR A 89 -14.73 6.23 -21.83
N SER A 90 -13.92 5.84 -20.87
CA SER A 90 -12.65 6.51 -20.57
C SER A 90 -11.50 6.01 -21.43
N LEU A 91 -10.36 6.70 -21.39
CA LEU A 91 -9.13 6.25 -22.02
C LEU A 91 -8.18 5.73 -20.95
N LYS A 92 -7.56 4.58 -21.21
CA LYS A 92 -6.47 4.00 -20.42
C LYS A 92 -5.19 4.11 -21.23
N ILE A 93 -4.19 4.81 -20.74
CA ILE A 93 -2.87 4.93 -21.37
C ILE A 93 -1.86 4.23 -20.47
N PRO A 94 -1.43 3.00 -20.82
CA PRO A 94 -0.31 2.37 -20.13
C PRO A 94 0.96 3.18 -20.36
N ILE A 95 1.67 3.52 -19.29
CA ILE A 95 2.96 4.24 -19.37
C ILE A 95 4.14 3.38 -18.90
N SER A 96 3.86 2.34 -18.10
CA SER A 96 4.77 1.23 -17.78
C SER A 96 3.98 -0.06 -17.56
N ASP A 97 4.62 -1.11 -17.02
CA ASP A 97 3.97 -2.39 -16.73
C ASP A 97 2.94 -2.30 -15.58
N SER A 98 3.16 -1.42 -14.60
CA SER A 98 2.26 -1.20 -13.45
C SER A 98 1.53 0.13 -13.49
N GLU A 99 1.97 1.07 -14.32
CA GLU A 99 1.47 2.45 -14.31
C GLU A 99 0.51 2.77 -15.47
N ASN A 100 -0.55 3.50 -15.16
CA ASN A 100 -1.56 3.91 -16.13
C ASN A 100 -2.01 5.35 -15.89
N VAL A 101 -2.20 6.09 -16.98
CA VAL A 101 -2.93 7.36 -16.97
C VAL A 101 -4.35 7.11 -17.47
N TRP A 102 -5.33 7.56 -16.70
CA TRP A 102 -6.74 7.49 -17.03
C TRP A 102 -7.26 8.87 -17.41
N ILE A 103 -8.07 8.92 -18.47
CA ILE A 103 -8.72 10.15 -18.92
C ILE A 103 -10.22 9.91 -19.02
N GLU A 104 -11.02 10.63 -18.25
CA GLU A 104 -12.47 10.51 -18.26
C GLU A 104 -13.16 11.87 -18.34
N TYR A 105 -14.33 11.91 -18.98
CA TYR A 105 -15.13 13.14 -19.08
C TYR A 105 -16.22 13.13 -18.00
N ARG A 106 -16.09 14.02 -17.01
CA ARG A 106 -17.13 14.30 -16.00
C ARG A 106 -18.03 15.41 -16.53
N SER A 107 -19.20 15.03 -17.06
CA SER A 107 -20.15 15.98 -17.64
C SER A 107 -21.09 16.54 -16.58
N ASN A 108 -21.74 17.68 -16.85
CA ASN A 108 -22.78 18.20 -15.98
C ASN A 108 -24.13 17.47 -16.24
N HIS A 109 -24.13 16.14 -16.11
CA HIS A 109 -25.30 15.29 -16.36
C HIS A 109 -25.36 14.11 -15.38
N GLY A 110 -26.57 13.67 -15.01
CA GLY A 110 -26.78 12.52 -14.13
C GLY A 110 -26.12 12.67 -12.75
N PHE A 111 -25.38 11.64 -12.32
CA PHE A 111 -24.69 11.62 -11.03
C PHE A 111 -23.56 12.67 -10.96
N ASP A 112 -22.95 13.01 -12.11
CA ASP A 112 -21.85 13.97 -12.15
C ASP A 112 -22.29 15.44 -12.01
N GLN A 113 -23.60 15.75 -12.01
CA GLN A 113 -24.13 17.12 -11.86
C GLN A 113 -23.74 17.81 -10.54
N HIS A 114 -23.42 17.03 -9.52
CA HIS A 114 -23.14 17.52 -8.17
C HIS A 114 -21.67 17.41 -7.78
N LEU A 115 -20.79 17.06 -8.74
CA LEU A 115 -19.35 17.10 -8.52
C LEU A 115 -18.86 18.54 -8.38
N PRO A 116 -17.64 18.74 -7.82
CA PRO A 116 -17.05 20.06 -7.67
C PRO A 116 -16.91 20.85 -8.99
N GLY A 117 -16.88 20.15 -10.13
CA GLY A 117 -16.80 20.76 -11.46
C GLY A 117 -17.14 19.81 -12.61
N ASN A 118 -17.07 20.32 -13.84
CA ASN A 118 -17.27 19.54 -15.07
C ASN A 118 -16.14 19.74 -16.10
N GLY A 119 -15.67 18.66 -16.72
CA GLY A 119 -14.49 18.69 -17.57
C GLY A 119 -13.78 17.34 -17.67
N ILE A 120 -12.55 17.35 -18.14
CA ILE A 120 -11.73 16.14 -18.24
C ILE A 120 -11.01 15.92 -16.92
N LEU A 121 -11.30 14.80 -16.25
CA LEU A 121 -10.56 14.34 -15.09
C LEU A 121 -9.44 13.42 -15.58
N VAL A 122 -8.24 13.64 -15.05
CA VAL A 122 -7.06 12.82 -15.34
C VAL A 122 -6.55 12.24 -14.02
N THR A 123 -6.38 10.92 -13.96
CA THR A 123 -5.81 10.25 -12.79
C THR A 123 -4.60 9.43 -13.19
N TYR A 124 -3.59 9.43 -12.34
CA TYR A 124 -2.41 8.58 -12.44
C TYR A 124 -2.58 7.40 -11.48
N GLN A 125 -2.32 6.19 -11.97
CA GLN A 125 -2.37 4.95 -11.19
C GLN A 125 -1.03 4.25 -11.25
N ASP A 126 -0.52 3.78 -10.12
CA ASP A 126 0.62 2.87 -10.04
C ASP A 126 0.27 1.66 -9.17
N ARG A 127 0.30 0.47 -9.78
CA ARG A 127 -0.01 -0.79 -9.11
C ARG A 127 1.22 -1.50 -8.53
N SER A 128 2.41 -0.90 -8.58
CA SER A 128 3.59 -1.43 -7.88
C SER A 128 3.61 -1.07 -6.39
N VAL A 129 2.82 -0.06 -5.99
CA VAL A 129 2.70 0.43 -4.61
C VAL A 129 1.34 0.07 -4.00
N GLY A 130 1.23 0.16 -2.67
CA GLY A 130 0.02 -0.24 -1.96
C GLY A 130 -0.23 -1.76 -1.92
N ASP A 131 -1.19 -2.17 -1.10
CA ASP A 131 -1.57 -3.58 -0.95
C ASP A 131 -3.04 -3.79 -1.35
N GLU A 132 -3.24 -4.36 -2.54
CA GLU A 132 -4.59 -4.69 -3.04
C GLU A 132 -5.26 -5.84 -2.26
N GLU A 133 -4.48 -6.75 -1.67
CA GLU A 133 -5.01 -7.89 -0.90
C GLU A 133 -5.51 -7.46 0.48
N GLN A 134 -4.81 -6.50 1.11
CA GLN A 134 -5.19 -5.92 2.40
C GLN A 134 -6.09 -4.68 2.27
N ASN A 135 -6.42 -4.23 1.05
CA ASN A 135 -7.27 -3.06 0.81
C ASN A 135 -6.66 -1.77 1.36
N GLU A 136 -5.37 -1.58 1.07
CA GLU A 136 -4.52 -0.58 1.70
C GLU A 136 -3.64 0.11 0.64
N LEU A 137 -4.28 0.95 -0.18
CA LEU A 137 -3.71 1.47 -1.43
C LEU A 137 -3.00 2.82 -1.27
N ASN A 138 -3.75 3.85 -0.93
CA ASN A 138 -3.27 5.23 -0.87
C ASN A 138 -2.75 5.58 0.54
N ARG A 139 -1.78 4.81 1.05
CA ARG A 139 -1.21 5.05 2.39
C ARG A 139 -0.13 6.13 2.42
N ASP A 140 0.61 6.31 1.34
CA ASP A 140 1.67 7.31 1.23
C ASP A 140 1.38 8.26 0.07
N GLN A 141 1.35 9.56 0.35
CA GLN A 141 1.13 10.61 -0.65
C GLN A 141 2.32 10.75 -1.61
N ASP A 142 3.53 10.36 -1.20
CA ASP A 142 4.71 10.37 -2.06
C ASP A 142 4.73 9.15 -3.00
N GLN A 143 3.96 8.10 -2.68
CA GLN A 143 3.81 6.86 -3.45
C GLN A 143 2.33 6.47 -3.63
N PRO A 144 1.52 7.31 -4.30
CA PRO A 144 0.09 7.08 -4.40
C PRO A 144 -0.25 5.95 -5.38
N TRP A 145 -1.06 4.98 -4.95
CA TRP A 145 -1.61 3.96 -5.86
C TRP A 145 -2.54 4.57 -6.91
N LEU A 146 -3.33 5.59 -6.53
CA LEU A 146 -4.13 6.39 -7.45
C LEU A 146 -4.21 7.84 -6.97
N THR A 147 -3.93 8.79 -7.86
CA THR A 147 -4.01 10.22 -7.57
C THR A 147 -4.62 11.01 -8.73
N VAL A 148 -5.18 12.18 -8.44
CA VAL A 148 -5.69 13.12 -9.44
C VAL A 148 -4.53 13.97 -9.94
N ILE A 149 -4.38 14.06 -11.26
CA ILE A 149 -3.49 15.04 -11.89
C ILE A 149 -4.32 16.32 -12.04
N GLU A 150 -4.15 17.26 -11.11
CA GLU A 150 -4.92 18.51 -11.11
C GLU A 150 -4.47 19.45 -12.24
N ALA A 151 -5.44 19.94 -13.02
CA ALA A 151 -5.18 20.78 -14.19
C ALA A 151 -4.55 22.14 -13.87
N ASP A 152 -4.61 22.60 -12.63
CA ASP A 152 -3.96 23.83 -12.16
C ASP A 152 -2.57 23.60 -11.55
N GLY A 153 -2.17 22.34 -11.35
CA GLY A 153 -0.87 21.93 -10.83
C GLY A 153 -0.62 22.21 -9.34
N ARG A 154 -1.65 22.50 -8.53
CA ARG A 154 -1.48 22.83 -7.10
C ARG A 154 -1.23 21.63 -6.19
N LYS A 155 -1.69 20.45 -6.58
CA LYS A 155 -1.66 19.20 -5.80
C LYS A 155 -2.42 19.32 -4.48
N ASP A 156 -3.52 20.07 -4.47
CA ASP A 156 -4.30 20.36 -3.26
C ASP A 156 -4.95 19.10 -2.70
N ILE A 157 -5.48 18.20 -3.55
CA ILE A 157 -6.00 16.90 -3.14
C ILE A 157 -4.88 16.06 -2.50
N LEU A 158 -3.72 15.97 -3.15
CA LEU A 158 -2.60 15.15 -2.67
C LEU A 158 -2.13 15.57 -1.27
N TYR A 159 -2.06 16.88 -1.03
CA TYR A 159 -1.66 17.44 0.27
C TYR A 159 -2.82 17.60 1.26
N GLY A 160 -4.02 17.09 0.94
CA GLY A 160 -5.20 17.17 1.83
C GLY A 160 -5.69 18.60 2.08
N SER A 161 -5.34 19.56 1.22
CA SER A 161 -5.75 20.97 1.36
C SER A 161 -7.23 21.18 1.02
N ASN A 162 -7.78 20.35 0.12
CA ASN A 162 -9.20 20.25 -0.18
C ASN A 162 -9.53 18.81 -0.67
N SER A 163 -10.81 18.54 -0.93
CA SER A 163 -11.29 17.25 -1.46
C SER A 163 -11.60 17.28 -2.96
N GLY A 164 -11.25 18.36 -3.66
CA GLY A 164 -11.47 18.56 -5.09
C GLY A 164 -12.26 19.83 -5.43
N GLU A 165 -11.94 20.43 -6.58
CA GLU A 165 -12.55 21.68 -7.08
C GLU A 165 -12.58 21.78 -8.62
N ASP A 166 -13.32 22.76 -9.15
CA ASP A 166 -13.53 22.88 -10.61
C ASP A 166 -12.23 23.09 -11.41
N SER A 167 -11.19 23.66 -10.79
CA SER A 167 -9.89 23.90 -11.42
C SER A 167 -9.02 22.64 -11.56
N ASP A 168 -9.39 21.55 -10.90
CA ASP A 168 -8.68 20.26 -11.05
C ASP A 168 -8.95 19.64 -12.43
N LEU A 169 -10.07 20.02 -13.06
CA LEU A 169 -10.51 19.46 -14.33
C LEU A 169 -9.92 20.22 -15.51
N PHE A 170 -9.39 19.48 -16.46
CA PHE A 170 -8.88 20.01 -17.72
C PHE A 170 -10.04 20.53 -18.60
N LYS A 171 -9.87 21.76 -19.12
CA LYS A 171 -10.89 22.50 -19.88
C LYS A 171 -10.46 22.67 -21.34
N ASN A 172 -11.27 23.38 -22.13
CA ASN A 172 -10.93 23.63 -23.54
C ASN A 172 -9.56 24.31 -23.69
N GLY A 173 -8.68 23.72 -24.50
CA GLY A 173 -7.35 24.26 -24.81
C GLY A 173 -6.26 23.90 -23.81
N SER A 174 -6.56 23.17 -22.73
CA SER A 174 -5.53 22.67 -21.81
C SER A 174 -4.81 21.45 -22.38
N SER A 175 -3.56 21.24 -21.95
CA SER A 175 -2.75 20.08 -22.31
C SER A 175 -2.06 19.45 -21.11
N PHE A 176 -1.73 18.17 -21.22
CA PHE A 176 -0.98 17.38 -20.24
C PHE A 176 -0.17 16.28 -20.91
N GLY A 177 0.80 15.70 -20.19
CA GLY A 177 1.73 14.68 -20.69
C GLY A 177 3.16 15.21 -20.75
N ALA A 178 3.77 15.30 -21.93
CA ALA A 178 5.10 15.88 -22.13
C ALA A 178 5.12 17.42 -22.04
N GLU A 179 3.97 18.05 -22.32
CA GLU A 179 3.75 19.51 -22.27
C GLU A 179 2.47 19.84 -21.49
N GLY A 180 2.34 21.10 -21.04
CA GLY A 180 1.26 21.52 -20.15
C GLY A 180 1.51 21.02 -18.72
N ILE A 181 0.52 20.34 -18.12
CA ILE A 181 0.75 19.62 -16.87
C ILE A 181 1.56 18.35 -17.16
N LYS A 182 2.82 18.37 -16.72
CA LYS A 182 3.77 17.30 -17.00
C LYS A 182 3.47 16.05 -16.18
N ILE A 183 3.48 14.90 -16.84
CA ILE A 183 3.27 13.59 -16.20
C ILE A 183 4.57 12.81 -16.26
N TYR A 184 5.00 12.33 -15.10
CA TYR A 184 6.21 11.52 -14.93
C TYR A 184 5.80 10.12 -14.49
N THR A 185 6.56 9.12 -14.91
CA THR A 185 6.49 7.78 -14.34
C THR A 185 7.00 7.77 -12.90
N HIS A 186 6.80 6.69 -12.16
CA HIS A 186 7.30 6.54 -10.80
C HIS A 186 8.84 6.62 -10.70
N ASP A 187 9.57 6.20 -11.73
CA ASP A 187 11.02 6.34 -11.90
C ASP A 187 11.45 7.80 -12.16
N GLY A 188 10.49 8.65 -12.51
CA GLY A 188 10.70 10.06 -12.83
C GLY A 188 10.89 10.36 -14.31
N PHE A 189 10.60 9.45 -15.24
CA PHE A 189 10.69 9.74 -16.68
C PHE A 189 9.46 10.48 -17.19
N LEU A 190 9.68 11.53 -18.00
CA LEU A 190 8.59 12.27 -18.63
C LEU A 190 7.92 11.40 -19.71
N VAL A 191 6.59 11.32 -19.69
CA VAL A 191 5.85 10.58 -20.74
C VAL A 191 6.10 11.19 -22.13
N PRO A 192 6.16 10.38 -23.20
CA PRO A 192 6.59 10.87 -24.52
C PRO A 192 5.47 11.57 -25.33
N TRP A 193 4.22 11.53 -24.86
CA TRP A 193 3.05 12.02 -25.59
C TRP A 193 2.47 13.29 -24.96
N ILE A 194 1.72 14.05 -25.75
CA ILE A 194 0.96 15.23 -25.33
C ILE A 194 -0.51 14.96 -25.63
N ALA A 195 -1.38 15.15 -24.64
CA ALA A 195 -2.83 15.14 -24.81
C ALA A 195 -3.34 16.58 -24.78
N THR A 196 -4.15 16.96 -25.77
CA THR A 196 -4.78 18.28 -25.86
C THR A 196 -6.30 18.15 -25.79
N VAL A 197 -6.91 18.89 -24.88
CA VAL A 197 -8.36 18.88 -24.65
C VAL A 197 -9.06 19.89 -25.55
N ASN A 198 -9.99 19.41 -26.38
CA ASN A 198 -10.78 20.22 -27.29
C ASN A 198 -12.27 20.08 -26.93
N ILE A 199 -12.86 21.13 -26.33
CA ILE A 199 -14.27 21.17 -25.94
C ILE A 199 -14.96 22.25 -26.76
N SER A 200 -15.81 21.81 -27.70
CA SER A 200 -16.64 22.70 -28.52
C SER A 200 -18.09 22.19 -28.56
N LEU A 201 -18.58 21.74 -29.72
CA LEU A 201 -19.85 21.00 -29.84
C LEU A 201 -19.73 19.57 -29.33
N SER A 202 -18.53 19.00 -29.38
CA SER A 202 -18.17 17.71 -28.78
C SER A 202 -16.89 17.86 -27.97
N VAL A 203 -16.66 16.92 -27.06
CA VAL A 203 -15.43 16.80 -26.27
C VAL A 203 -14.51 15.82 -26.97
N GLN A 204 -13.27 16.24 -27.25
CA GLN A 204 -12.27 15.43 -27.94
C GLN A 204 -10.90 15.57 -27.27
N ILE A 205 -10.14 14.48 -27.24
CA ILE A 205 -8.73 14.46 -26.82
C ILE A 205 -7.89 14.18 -28.07
N SER A 206 -6.98 15.08 -28.40
CA SER A 206 -6.04 14.91 -29.51
C SER A 206 -4.65 14.59 -28.96
N PHE A 207 -4.04 13.53 -29.44
CA PHE A 207 -2.69 13.13 -29.05
C PHE A 207 -1.64 13.59 -30.06
N SER A 208 -0.47 13.94 -29.58
CA SER A 208 0.74 14.17 -30.37
C SER A 208 1.98 13.77 -29.56
N ALA A 209 3.17 13.85 -30.13
CA ALA A 209 4.42 13.64 -29.41
C ALA A 209 5.51 14.60 -29.94
N PRO A 210 6.40 15.13 -29.07
CA PRO A 210 7.55 15.94 -29.52
C PRO A 210 8.53 15.12 -30.37
N GLU A 211 8.78 13.90 -29.90
CA GLU A 211 9.59 12.86 -30.53
C GLU A 211 8.66 11.67 -30.79
N CYS A 212 8.77 11.01 -31.95
CA CYS A 212 7.81 9.97 -32.33
C CYS A 212 8.01 8.74 -31.44
N THR A 213 8.85 7.81 -31.85
CA THR A 213 9.21 6.68 -30.99
C THR A 213 10.64 6.81 -30.61
N ASN A 214 10.86 6.92 -29.31
CA ASN A 214 12.17 6.82 -28.72
C ASN A 214 12.54 5.33 -28.63
N HIS A 215 13.73 4.95 -29.07
CA HIS A 215 14.23 3.57 -29.01
C HIS A 215 15.13 3.30 -27.80
N LEU A 216 15.49 4.33 -27.05
CA LEU A 216 16.12 4.25 -25.73
C LEU A 216 15.06 3.88 -24.67
N ARG A 217 15.40 2.93 -23.82
CA ARG A 217 14.64 2.54 -22.63
C ARG A 217 15.58 2.62 -21.45
N ILE A 218 15.14 3.33 -20.42
CA ILE A 218 15.84 3.42 -19.14
C ILE A 218 14.82 3.12 -18.06
N ASN A 219 15.16 2.18 -17.20
CA ASN A 219 14.49 1.95 -15.93
C ASN A 219 15.43 2.47 -14.83
N ALA A 220 14.90 3.34 -13.98
CA ALA A 220 15.61 3.89 -12.82
C ALA A 220 14.87 3.46 -11.55
N PRO A 221 15.46 3.59 -10.35
CA PRO A 221 14.80 3.11 -9.15
C PRO A 221 13.47 3.85 -8.91
N ASP A 222 12.42 3.08 -8.67
CA ASP A 222 11.07 3.58 -8.39
C ASP A 222 11.13 4.65 -7.29
N PHE A 223 10.45 5.77 -7.52
CA PHE A 223 10.42 6.93 -6.62
C PHE A 223 11.80 7.49 -6.27
N GLY A 224 12.79 7.27 -7.15
CA GLY A 224 14.16 7.74 -7.02
C GLY A 224 15.03 6.92 -6.06
N GLY A 225 14.45 6.09 -5.20
CA GLY A 225 15.16 5.21 -4.29
C GLY A 225 15.77 5.88 -3.05
N VAL A 226 16.19 5.01 -2.12
CA VAL A 226 16.84 5.40 -0.86
C VAL A 226 18.26 4.84 -0.82
N TYR A 227 19.22 5.69 -0.47
CA TYR A 227 20.66 5.41 -0.55
C TYR A 227 21.39 5.68 0.77
N ILE A 228 22.57 5.08 0.92
CA ILE A 228 23.56 5.46 1.93
C ILE A 228 24.66 6.34 1.32
N PRO A 229 25.40 7.13 2.14
CA PRO A 229 26.52 7.91 1.66
C PRO A 229 27.57 7.03 0.98
N GLY A 230 27.84 7.32 -0.30
CA GLY A 230 28.82 6.59 -1.13
C GLY A 230 28.19 5.65 -2.16
N ASP A 231 26.88 5.41 -2.11
CA ASP A 231 26.17 4.66 -3.15
C ASP A 231 26.20 5.36 -4.50
N THR A 232 26.03 4.56 -5.56
CA THR A 232 25.81 5.00 -6.94
C THR A 232 24.32 5.07 -7.25
N PHE A 233 23.97 5.73 -8.36
CA PHE A 233 22.60 5.72 -8.88
C PHE A 233 22.50 4.67 -10.01
N PRO A 234 21.91 3.49 -9.76
CA PRO A 234 21.82 2.43 -10.74
C PRO A 234 20.73 2.73 -11.76
N ILE A 235 20.99 2.50 -13.05
CA ILE A 235 19.97 2.51 -14.10
C ILE A 235 20.11 1.27 -14.99
N GLN A 236 18.99 0.71 -15.43
CA GLN A 236 18.96 -0.36 -16.42
C GLN A 236 18.64 0.25 -17.78
N VAL A 237 19.54 0.09 -18.74
CA VAL A 237 19.45 0.76 -20.04
C VAL A 237 19.46 -0.25 -21.17
N SER A 238 18.56 -0.07 -22.12
CA SER A 238 18.60 -0.77 -23.42
C SER A 238 18.25 0.19 -24.56
N ALA A 239 18.75 -0.12 -25.75
CA ALA A 239 18.47 0.64 -26.98
C ALA A 239 18.33 -0.32 -28.16
N ILE A 240 17.44 -0.03 -29.11
CA ILE A 240 17.28 -0.89 -30.30
C ILE A 240 18.54 -0.85 -31.17
N GLU A 241 19.11 0.34 -31.36
CA GLU A 241 20.35 0.54 -32.11
C GLU A 241 21.53 0.75 -31.16
N LEU A 242 22.73 0.33 -31.59
CA LEU A 242 23.94 0.51 -30.81
C LEU A 242 24.30 2.00 -30.74
N CYS A 243 24.40 2.54 -29.54
CA CYS A 243 24.72 3.95 -29.30
C CYS A 243 25.68 4.11 -28.11
N GLU A 244 26.28 5.28 -27.98
CA GLU A 244 27.01 5.68 -26.76
C GLU A 244 26.05 6.46 -25.85
N LEU A 245 25.84 5.95 -24.63
CA LEU A 245 25.00 6.62 -23.64
C LEU A 245 25.74 7.83 -23.05
N SER A 246 25.05 8.96 -23.00
CA SER A 246 25.53 10.16 -22.33
C SER A 246 24.39 10.88 -21.61
N HIS A 247 24.71 11.83 -20.72
CA HIS A 247 23.71 12.55 -19.96
C HIS A 247 24.13 13.98 -19.63
N ASN A 248 23.16 14.84 -19.30
CA ASN A 248 23.38 16.18 -18.74
C ASN A 248 22.64 16.41 -17.41
N LEU A 249 22.52 15.35 -16.61
CA LEU A 249 21.88 15.38 -15.30
C LEU A 249 22.50 16.41 -14.36
N THR A 250 21.63 17.04 -13.59
CA THR A 250 21.96 17.96 -12.50
C THR A 250 21.37 17.44 -11.20
N ILE A 251 22.03 17.75 -10.08
CA ILE A 251 21.61 17.34 -8.75
C ILE A 251 21.42 18.60 -7.90
N SER A 252 20.28 18.71 -7.22
CA SER A 252 19.93 19.94 -6.47
C SER A 252 20.80 20.22 -5.24
N ASP A 253 21.54 19.22 -4.74
CA ASP A 253 22.44 19.34 -3.59
C ASP A 253 23.85 19.88 -3.94
N GLY A 254 24.09 20.19 -5.22
CA GLY A 254 25.35 20.75 -5.72
C GLY A 254 26.38 19.71 -6.15
N ARG A 255 26.10 18.41 -6.00
CA ARG A 255 26.91 17.33 -6.59
C ARG A 255 26.68 17.24 -8.10
N THR A 256 27.54 16.50 -8.77
CA THR A 256 27.40 16.17 -10.20
C THR A 256 27.64 14.69 -10.42
N PHE A 257 27.11 14.13 -11.50
CA PHE A 257 27.53 12.79 -11.94
C PHE A 257 28.85 12.85 -12.70
N LEU A 258 29.71 11.86 -12.50
CA LEU A 258 30.90 11.67 -13.32
C LEU A 258 30.48 11.31 -14.76
N PRO A 259 31.21 11.79 -15.77
CA PRO A 259 30.85 11.53 -17.16
C PRO A 259 31.00 10.04 -17.47
N LEU A 260 30.02 9.49 -18.18
CA LEU A 260 30.11 8.16 -18.78
C LEU A 260 31.18 8.15 -19.88
N VAL A 261 32.00 7.10 -19.91
CA VAL A 261 33.10 6.96 -20.88
C VAL A 261 33.02 5.58 -21.54
N ASN A 262 32.84 5.56 -22.86
CA ASN A 262 32.75 4.35 -23.69
C ASN A 262 31.63 3.38 -23.23
N THR A 263 30.49 3.94 -22.81
CA THR A 263 29.32 3.17 -22.38
C THR A 263 28.43 2.90 -23.59
N SER A 264 28.83 1.92 -24.40
CA SER A 264 28.04 1.45 -25.54
C SER A 264 26.83 0.64 -25.06
N ILE A 265 25.63 1.06 -25.44
CA ILE A 265 24.36 0.40 -25.12
C ILE A 265 23.77 -0.16 -26.42
N GLY A 266 23.21 -1.36 -26.34
CA GLY A 266 22.48 -1.99 -27.44
C GLY A 266 21.22 -2.67 -26.95
N ASN A 267 20.79 -3.71 -27.66
CA ASN A 267 19.50 -4.36 -27.46
C ASN A 267 19.38 -5.18 -26.17
N GLN A 268 20.47 -5.38 -25.43
CA GLN A 268 20.45 -6.09 -24.15
C GLN A 268 20.43 -5.06 -23.01
N GLU A 269 19.56 -5.29 -22.04
CA GLU A 269 19.55 -4.51 -20.80
C GLU A 269 20.91 -4.59 -20.11
N THR A 270 21.47 -3.42 -19.84
CA THR A 270 22.78 -3.24 -19.22
C THR A 270 22.60 -2.37 -17.98
N LEU A 271 23.11 -2.85 -16.84
CA LEU A 271 23.17 -2.07 -15.61
C LEU A 271 24.31 -1.05 -15.72
N VAL A 272 23.98 0.22 -15.57
CA VAL A 272 24.94 1.34 -15.53
C VAL A 272 24.82 2.02 -14.18
N GLU A 273 25.94 2.10 -13.46
CA GLU A 273 26.03 2.77 -12.16
C GLU A 273 26.53 4.19 -12.38
N LEU A 274 25.68 5.20 -12.13
CA LEU A 274 26.09 6.60 -12.22
C LEU A 274 26.80 7.01 -10.91
N GLU A 275 28.09 7.31 -11.02
CA GLU A 275 28.91 7.72 -9.89
C GLU A 275 28.73 9.21 -9.55
N PHE A 276 28.48 9.52 -8.29
CA PHE A 276 28.44 10.90 -7.79
C PHE A 276 29.86 11.46 -7.63
N SER A 277 30.03 12.77 -7.87
CA SER A 277 31.31 13.47 -7.72
C SER A 277 31.81 13.55 -6.27
N ALA A 278 30.93 13.36 -5.30
CA ALA A 278 31.21 13.41 -3.87
C ALA A 278 30.18 12.61 -3.07
N GLU A 279 30.54 12.20 -1.86
CA GLU A 279 29.62 11.56 -0.92
C GLU A 279 28.48 12.51 -0.52
N SER A 280 27.28 11.98 -0.37
CA SER A 280 26.10 12.70 0.13
C SER A 280 26.18 12.93 1.65
N SER A 281 25.49 13.99 2.08
CA SER A 281 25.10 14.12 3.49
C SER A 281 24.09 13.03 3.86
N SER A 282 24.14 12.55 5.10
CA SER A 282 23.06 11.72 5.66
C SER A 282 21.86 12.60 6.00
N ASN A 283 20.65 12.07 5.85
CA ASN A 283 19.39 12.78 6.09
C ASN A 283 19.19 13.98 5.15
N SER A 284 19.45 13.77 3.87
CA SER A 284 19.21 14.78 2.85
C SER A 284 18.43 14.21 1.67
N GLU A 285 17.56 15.04 1.12
CA GLU A 285 16.90 14.81 -0.15
C GLU A 285 17.60 15.60 -1.26
N ALA A 286 17.64 15.02 -2.46
CA ALA A 286 18.13 15.70 -3.64
C ALA A 286 17.27 15.38 -4.86
N ILE A 287 17.12 16.33 -5.77
CA ILE A 287 16.42 16.14 -7.05
C ILE A 287 17.47 15.90 -8.13
N ILE A 288 17.35 14.77 -8.82
CA ILE A 288 18.05 14.48 -10.07
C ILE A 288 17.17 14.94 -11.22
N GLU A 289 17.68 15.84 -12.07
CA GLU A 289 16.94 16.37 -13.21
C GLU A 289 17.84 16.53 -14.44
N GLY A 290 17.39 16.08 -15.60
CA GLY A 290 18.09 16.31 -16.87
C GLY A 290 17.72 15.30 -17.96
N TRP A 291 18.57 15.20 -18.97
CA TRP A 291 18.38 14.33 -20.12
C TRP A 291 19.44 13.24 -20.19
N PHE A 292 18.99 12.06 -20.61
CA PHE A 292 19.82 11.01 -21.19
C PHE A 292 19.77 11.09 -22.71
N TYR A 293 20.87 10.75 -23.36
CA TYR A 293 21.04 10.75 -24.81
C TYR A 293 21.67 9.45 -25.30
N CYS A 294 21.15 8.92 -26.41
CA CYS A 294 21.64 7.72 -27.08
C CYS A 294 21.42 7.91 -28.59
N GLY A 295 22.46 8.30 -29.32
CA GLY A 295 22.29 8.68 -30.74
C GLY A 295 21.37 9.91 -30.88
N ASP A 296 20.27 9.74 -31.60
CA ASP A 296 19.24 10.79 -31.79
C ASP A 296 18.14 10.74 -30.72
N ASP A 297 18.09 9.69 -29.89
CA ASP A 297 17.09 9.52 -28.84
C ASP A 297 17.44 10.30 -27.58
N SER A 298 16.40 10.82 -26.92
CA SER A 298 16.56 11.52 -25.65
C SER A 298 15.39 11.27 -24.69
N LEU A 299 15.72 11.04 -23.42
CA LEU A 299 14.74 10.85 -22.33
C LEU A 299 15.02 11.85 -21.22
N TYR A 300 13.97 12.53 -20.77
CA TYR A 300 14.07 13.46 -19.64
C TYR A 300 13.64 12.76 -18.36
N ILE A 301 14.48 12.87 -17.33
CA ILE A 301 14.21 12.37 -15.99
C ILE A 301 14.11 13.54 -15.01
N LYS A 302 13.20 13.41 -14.05
CA LYS A 302 13.13 14.23 -12.84
C LYS A 302 12.67 13.35 -11.69
N THR A 303 13.58 13.02 -10.78
CA THR A 303 13.29 12.16 -9.64
C THR A 303 13.92 12.69 -8.34
N LYS A 304 13.31 12.37 -7.20
CA LYS A 304 13.78 12.77 -5.86
C LYS A 304 14.44 11.56 -5.21
N ILE A 305 15.68 11.70 -4.79
CA ILE A 305 16.40 10.66 -4.04
C ILE A 305 16.49 11.03 -2.56
N LEU A 306 16.49 10.02 -1.70
CA LEU A 306 16.72 10.17 -0.27
C LEU A 306 18.04 9.52 0.13
N THR A 307 18.90 10.23 0.85
CA THR A 307 20.08 9.63 1.50
C THR A 307 19.87 9.53 3.01
N LEU A 308 19.96 8.32 3.56
CA LEU A 308 19.92 8.04 5.00
C LEU A 308 21.27 7.60 5.53
N GLY A 309 21.52 7.79 6.82
CA GLY A 309 22.75 7.29 7.46
C GLY A 309 22.81 5.76 7.54
N ARG A 310 21.63 5.14 7.62
CA ARG A 310 21.41 3.70 7.73
C ARG A 310 19.97 3.37 7.31
N ILE A 311 19.79 2.27 6.60
CA ILE A 311 18.52 1.81 6.03
C ILE A 311 18.18 0.44 6.66
N PRO A 312 16.99 0.25 7.23
CA PRO A 312 16.55 -1.04 7.77
C PRO A 312 16.15 -2.01 6.66
N PHE A 313 16.21 -3.31 6.94
CA PHE A 313 15.69 -4.35 6.06
C PHE A 313 14.29 -4.79 6.49
N GLU A 314 13.39 -4.91 5.51
CA GLU A 314 12.07 -5.50 5.72
C GLU A 314 12.21 -7.00 5.91
N THR A 315 11.79 -7.49 7.08
CA THR A 315 11.99 -8.87 7.50
C THR A 315 10.78 -9.37 8.30
N THR A 316 10.67 -10.68 8.46
CA THR A 316 9.67 -11.31 9.33
C THR A 316 10.33 -11.83 10.59
N ILE A 317 9.83 -11.39 11.74
CA ILE A 317 10.31 -11.76 13.06
C ILE A 317 9.28 -12.67 13.70
N ILE A 318 9.70 -13.91 13.97
CA ILE A 318 8.84 -14.93 14.56
C ILE A 318 9.23 -15.12 16.02
N GLY A 319 8.25 -15.17 16.91
CA GLY A 319 8.51 -15.35 18.34
C GLY A 319 7.35 -15.87 19.15
N THR A 320 7.51 -15.81 20.47
CA THR A 320 6.48 -16.18 21.43
C THR A 320 6.28 -15.07 22.45
N LEU A 321 5.05 -14.88 22.91
CA LEU A 321 4.70 -13.88 23.92
C LEU A 321 3.87 -14.49 25.05
N ASP A 322 3.86 -13.86 26.22
CA ASP A 322 3.08 -14.35 27.37
C ASP A 322 1.60 -14.02 27.16
N ALA A 323 0.73 -15.04 27.24
CA ALA A 323 -0.71 -14.85 27.07
C ALA A 323 -1.37 -14.12 28.25
N ASN A 324 -0.79 -14.23 29.45
CA ASN A 324 -1.45 -13.86 30.70
C ASN A 324 -0.74 -12.69 31.42
N GLY A 325 0.58 -12.60 31.30
CA GLY A 325 1.39 -11.58 31.96
C GLY A 325 1.81 -10.43 31.06
N ASN A 326 1.97 -9.24 31.65
CA ASN A 326 2.70 -8.17 30.97
C ASN A 326 4.15 -8.61 30.76
N SER A 327 4.66 -8.40 29.55
CA SER A 327 6.01 -8.83 29.15
C SER A 327 6.64 -7.78 28.26
N VAL A 328 7.95 -7.91 28.02
CA VAL A 328 8.67 -7.10 27.04
C VAL A 328 9.32 -8.05 26.06
N ILE A 329 9.13 -7.78 24.77
CA ILE A 329 9.75 -8.52 23.67
C ILE A 329 10.84 -7.63 23.10
N ASN A 330 12.05 -8.19 22.98
CA ASN A 330 13.15 -7.55 22.25
C ASN A 330 13.38 -8.29 20.95
N PHE A 331 13.58 -7.54 19.88
CA PHE A 331 14.05 -8.08 18.61
C PHE A 331 15.04 -7.12 17.96
N ASN A 332 15.85 -7.68 17.05
CA ASN A 332 16.84 -6.92 16.31
C ASN A 332 16.28 -6.50 14.96
N VAL A 333 16.66 -5.32 14.51
CA VAL A 333 16.37 -4.84 13.15
C VAL A 333 17.67 -4.83 12.36
N ASP A 334 17.76 -5.75 11.40
CA ASP A 334 18.88 -5.77 10.47
C ASP A 334 18.87 -4.49 9.62
N SER A 335 20.05 -3.91 9.40
CA SER A 335 20.18 -2.65 8.66
C SER A 335 21.54 -2.50 7.99
N ILE A 336 21.60 -1.66 6.95
CA ILE A 336 22.82 -1.32 6.22
C ILE A 336 23.17 0.16 6.38
N GLY A 337 24.46 0.48 6.46
CA GLY A 337 24.98 1.84 6.62
C GLY A 337 25.95 1.93 7.80
N GLU A 338 26.67 3.04 7.89
CA GLU A 338 27.71 3.27 8.91
C GLU A 338 27.32 4.34 9.94
N LYS A 339 26.34 5.19 9.60
CA LYS A 339 25.91 6.29 10.45
C LYS A 339 24.65 5.89 11.23
N SER A 340 24.42 6.53 12.37
CA SER A 340 23.19 6.32 13.12
C SER A 340 22.00 6.95 12.38
N GLN A 341 20.84 6.33 12.48
CA GLN A 341 19.61 6.83 11.87
C GLN A 341 18.43 6.68 12.82
N THR A 342 17.68 7.77 13.00
CA THR A 342 16.48 7.78 13.85
C THR A 342 15.22 7.69 12.99
N PHE A 343 14.29 6.84 13.43
CA PHE A 343 12.99 6.60 12.82
C PHE A 343 11.88 6.85 13.84
N SER A 344 10.77 7.38 13.38
CA SER A 344 9.51 7.30 14.12
C SER A 344 8.94 5.90 13.95
N VAL A 345 8.24 5.42 14.97
CA VAL A 345 7.75 4.05 14.99
C VAL A 345 6.24 4.05 15.10
N ASP A 346 5.61 3.18 14.33
CA ASP A 346 4.21 2.82 14.48
C ASP A 346 4.06 1.29 14.56
N LEU A 347 2.98 0.82 15.16
CA LEU A 347 2.65 -0.60 15.26
C LEU A 347 1.21 -0.80 14.79
N ASP A 348 1.07 -1.46 13.66
CA ASP A 348 -0.22 -1.75 13.05
C ASP A 348 -0.60 -3.25 13.18
N GLY A 349 -1.84 -3.56 12.84
CA GLY A 349 -2.42 -4.90 12.88
C GLY A 349 -2.95 -5.30 14.26
N PRO A 350 -3.36 -6.57 14.44
CA PRO A 350 -3.91 -7.08 15.70
C PRO A 350 -3.01 -6.84 16.92
N MET A 351 -1.68 -6.84 16.73
CA MET A 351 -0.72 -6.61 17.81
C MET A 351 -0.83 -5.23 18.46
N SER A 352 -1.25 -4.19 17.72
CA SER A 352 -1.46 -2.83 18.24
C SER A 352 -2.44 -2.76 19.43
N ARG A 353 -3.32 -3.76 19.58
CA ARG A 353 -4.31 -3.84 20.67
C ARG A 353 -3.76 -4.36 21.99
N ILE A 354 -2.62 -5.04 21.93
CA ILE A 354 -2.00 -5.74 23.06
C ILE A 354 -0.56 -5.29 23.29
N ALA A 355 -0.04 -4.36 22.50
CA ALA A 355 1.36 -3.99 22.53
C ALA A 355 1.52 -2.48 22.36
N THR A 356 2.57 -1.94 22.95
CA THR A 356 2.93 -0.53 22.85
C THR A 356 4.39 -0.44 22.39
N PRO A 357 4.65 0.05 21.16
CA PRO A 357 6.01 0.26 20.68
C PRO A 357 6.63 1.51 21.31
N PRO A 358 7.96 1.66 21.26
CA PRO A 358 8.60 2.95 21.52
C PRO A 358 8.16 3.95 20.45
N THR A 359 8.11 5.25 20.77
CA THR A 359 7.70 6.27 19.78
C THR A 359 8.76 6.54 18.71
N GLN A 360 10.04 6.33 19.06
CA GLN A 360 11.18 6.53 18.17
C GLN A 360 12.25 5.50 18.47
N VAL A 361 12.96 5.08 17.43
CA VAL A 361 14.11 4.16 17.52
C VAL A 361 15.28 4.76 16.78
N THR A 362 16.48 4.59 17.33
CA THR A 362 17.73 4.93 16.64
C THR A 362 18.50 3.67 16.33
N LEU A 363 18.75 3.43 15.05
CA LEU A 363 19.53 2.30 14.55
C LEU A 363 21.00 2.70 14.42
N ASN A 364 21.86 1.88 15.02
CA ASN A 364 23.31 1.91 15.03
C ASN A 364 23.92 0.59 14.49
N GLY A 365 23.13 -0.48 14.38
CA GLY A 365 23.47 -1.72 13.64
C GLY A 365 23.11 -3.02 14.35
N ASP A 366 23.12 -3.04 15.69
CA ASP A 366 22.84 -4.23 16.52
C ASP A 366 21.84 -3.88 17.65
N ASP A 367 20.91 -2.97 17.37
CA ASP A 367 20.01 -2.44 18.40
C ASP A 367 18.84 -3.39 18.65
N GLU A 368 18.65 -3.76 19.92
CA GLU A 368 17.45 -4.45 20.40
C GLU A 368 16.33 -3.44 20.64
N ILE A 369 15.22 -3.61 19.94
CA ILE A 369 14.02 -2.78 20.09
C ILE A 369 13.07 -3.44 21.10
N PRO A 370 12.76 -2.79 22.23
CA PRO A 370 11.80 -3.32 23.19
C PRO A 370 10.36 -2.94 22.80
N ILE A 371 9.45 -3.91 22.75
CA ILE A 371 8.00 -3.70 22.67
C ILE A 371 7.36 -4.17 23.98
N GLU A 372 6.57 -3.30 24.60
CA GLU A 372 5.82 -3.63 25.82
C GLU A 372 4.51 -4.34 25.45
N ILE A 373 4.28 -5.53 26.00
CA ILE A 373 3.08 -6.34 25.77
C ILE A 373 2.16 -6.26 26.99
N THR A 374 0.91 -5.87 26.74
CA THR A 374 -0.20 -5.82 27.69
C THR A 374 -1.40 -6.62 27.13
N PRO A 375 -1.49 -7.93 27.42
CA PRO A 375 -2.51 -8.81 26.82
C PRO A 375 -3.96 -8.36 27.05
N ASN A 376 -4.25 -7.68 28.17
CA ASN A 376 -5.59 -7.19 28.53
C ASN A 376 -6.71 -8.25 28.44
N GLY A 377 -6.37 -9.53 28.59
CA GLY A 377 -7.30 -10.66 28.46
C GLY A 377 -7.75 -10.97 27.02
N LEU A 378 -7.07 -10.40 26.02
CA LEU A 378 -7.34 -10.63 24.60
C LEU A 378 -6.63 -11.87 24.02
N LEU A 379 -5.71 -12.46 24.79
CA LEU A 379 -4.89 -13.59 24.35
C LEU A 379 -5.31 -14.92 24.96
N GLN A 380 -5.07 -15.98 24.21
CA GLN A 380 -5.27 -17.38 24.63
C GLN A 380 -4.04 -18.21 24.25
N ASP A 381 -3.84 -19.34 24.93
CA ASP A 381 -2.74 -20.26 24.59
C ASP A 381 -2.79 -20.66 23.11
N ARG A 382 -1.64 -20.56 22.43
CA ARG A 382 -1.42 -20.84 21.01
C ARG A 382 -2.16 -19.91 20.05
N MET A 383 -2.64 -18.76 20.51
CA MET A 383 -3.17 -17.74 19.62
C MET A 383 -2.03 -17.10 18.82
N SER A 384 -2.19 -17.00 17.50
CA SER A 384 -1.29 -16.22 16.65
C SER A 384 -1.65 -14.75 16.72
N VAL A 385 -0.64 -13.91 16.89
CA VAL A 385 -0.74 -12.46 16.92
C VAL A 385 0.21 -11.93 15.87
N ASN A 386 -0.37 -11.38 14.80
CA ASN A 386 0.39 -10.72 13.76
C ASN A 386 0.38 -9.21 14.00
N GLY A 387 1.47 -8.54 13.64
CA GLY A 387 1.58 -7.09 13.67
C GLY A 387 2.57 -6.59 12.63
N GLU A 388 2.47 -5.33 12.30
CA GLU A 388 3.42 -4.64 11.43
C GLU A 388 4.16 -3.58 12.24
N PHE A 389 5.45 -3.80 12.46
CA PHE A 389 6.31 -2.80 13.07
C PHE A 389 6.85 -1.88 11.99
N VAL A 390 6.38 -0.64 12.01
CA VAL A 390 6.57 0.33 10.95
C VAL A 390 7.63 1.34 11.36
N LEU A 391 8.68 1.47 10.56
CA LEU A 391 9.70 2.50 10.71
C LEU A 391 9.44 3.60 9.68
N LEU A 392 9.32 4.85 10.15
CA LEU A 392 9.09 6.03 9.32
C LEU A 392 10.31 6.96 9.40
N SER A 393 10.86 7.35 8.25
CA SER A 393 11.89 8.39 8.17
C SER A 393 11.31 9.78 8.43
N GLN A 394 12.17 10.78 8.60
CA GLN A 394 11.75 12.19 8.67
C GLN A 394 11.17 12.71 7.34
N SER A 395 11.47 12.05 6.23
CA SER A 395 10.93 12.35 4.90
C SER A 395 9.68 11.53 4.56
N GLY A 396 9.13 10.75 5.49
CA GLY A 396 7.91 9.97 5.31
C GLY A 396 8.10 8.57 4.72
N HIS A 397 9.32 8.19 4.31
CA HIS A 397 9.56 6.84 3.79
C HIS A 397 9.33 5.79 4.88
N ARG A 398 8.72 4.66 4.48
CA ARG A 398 8.25 3.60 5.36
C ARG A 398 9.04 2.31 5.12
N TRP A 399 9.33 1.58 6.19
CA TRP A 399 9.79 0.19 6.16
C TRP A 399 8.96 -0.66 7.09
N VAL A 400 8.56 -1.84 6.64
CA VAL A 400 7.70 -2.76 7.38
C VAL A 400 8.48 -3.97 7.86
N ILE A 401 8.37 -4.25 9.15
CA ILE A 401 8.86 -5.47 9.76
C ILE A 401 7.67 -6.26 10.25
N HIS A 402 7.44 -7.43 9.64
CA HIS A 402 6.31 -8.28 10.00
C HIS A 402 6.62 -9.02 11.31
N LEU A 403 5.73 -8.90 12.29
CA LEU A 403 5.83 -9.56 13.58
C LEU A 403 4.84 -10.72 13.63
N GLU A 404 5.31 -11.94 13.77
CA GLU A 404 4.50 -13.16 13.90
C GLU A 404 4.75 -13.83 15.25
N PHE A 405 3.88 -13.58 16.22
CA PHE A 405 4.06 -14.09 17.58
C PHE A 405 2.99 -15.08 17.97
N THR A 406 3.39 -16.15 18.64
CA THR A 406 2.45 -17.11 19.24
C THR A 406 2.35 -16.88 20.73
N ALA A 407 1.14 -16.67 21.24
CA ALA A 407 0.88 -16.56 22.67
C ALA A 407 1.10 -17.92 23.35
N VAL A 408 1.87 -17.94 24.42
CA VAL A 408 2.15 -19.14 25.22
C VAL A 408 1.68 -18.88 26.64
N ASP A 409 0.90 -19.82 27.17
CA ASP A 409 0.53 -19.79 28.57
C ASP A 409 1.69 -20.32 29.43
N ASN A 410 2.40 -19.40 30.08
CA ASN A 410 3.49 -19.71 31.01
C ASN A 410 3.01 -19.87 32.46
N ASP A 411 1.71 -20.08 32.69
CA ASP A 411 1.15 -20.24 34.02
C ASP A 411 1.71 -21.50 34.72
N ASN A 412 2.83 -21.30 35.43
CA ASN A 412 3.47 -22.25 36.34
C ASN A 412 2.68 -22.39 37.65
N SER A 413 1.36 -22.23 37.60
CA SER A 413 0.53 -22.49 38.77
C SER A 413 0.57 -24.00 39.04
N ASN A 414 1.08 -24.39 40.22
CA ASN A 414 1.20 -25.79 40.67
C ASN A 414 -0.11 -26.60 40.54
N PHE A 415 -1.25 -25.92 40.36
CA PHE A 415 -2.57 -26.50 40.15
C PHE A 415 -2.78 -27.05 38.72
N VAL A 416 -2.17 -26.44 37.69
CA VAL A 416 -2.30 -26.88 36.29
C VAL A 416 -1.52 -28.18 36.05
N GLN A 417 -0.41 -28.42 36.77
CA GLN A 417 0.30 -29.71 36.75
C GLN A 417 -0.59 -30.89 37.19
N TRP A 418 -1.54 -30.64 38.08
CA TRP A 418 -2.48 -31.66 38.57
C TRP A 418 -3.63 -31.92 37.61
N GLN A 419 -3.91 -30.97 36.70
CA GLN A 419 -4.94 -31.09 35.67
C GLN A 419 -4.44 -31.76 34.37
N LYS A 420 -3.13 -32.04 34.26
CA LYS A 420 -2.59 -32.78 33.10
C LYS A 420 -3.19 -34.20 33.07
N PRO A 421 -3.63 -34.70 31.89
CA PRO A 421 -4.34 -35.98 31.79
C PRO A 421 -3.57 -37.16 32.41
N GLY A 422 -2.24 -37.19 32.23
CA GLY A 422 -1.38 -38.24 32.81
C GLY A 422 -1.32 -38.21 34.34
N THR A 423 -1.33 -37.01 34.94
CA THR A 423 -1.32 -36.84 36.40
C THR A 423 -2.66 -37.21 37.02
N LEU A 424 -3.77 -36.87 36.35
CA LEU A 424 -5.14 -37.29 36.73
C LEU A 424 -5.33 -38.81 36.69
N LEU A 425 -4.84 -39.47 35.63
CA LEU A 425 -4.84 -40.92 35.52
C LEU A 425 -3.98 -41.59 36.60
N GLY A 426 -2.81 -41.01 36.91
CA GLY A 426 -1.95 -41.46 38.00
C GLY A 426 -2.63 -41.35 39.37
N LEU A 427 -3.25 -40.20 39.66
CA LEU A 427 -4.00 -39.97 40.90
C LEU A 427 -5.21 -40.89 41.00
N ALA A 428 -5.98 -41.08 39.93
CA ALA A 428 -7.09 -42.02 39.89
C ALA A 428 -6.62 -43.46 40.16
N GLY A 429 -5.47 -43.87 39.62
CA GLY A 429 -4.85 -45.16 39.91
C GLY A 429 -4.44 -45.33 41.37
N VAL A 430 -3.88 -44.28 41.99
CA VAL A 430 -3.52 -44.28 43.42
C VAL A 430 -4.76 -44.37 44.30
N PHE A 431 -5.83 -43.62 43.99
CA PHE A 431 -7.10 -43.70 44.71
C PHE A 431 -7.78 -45.06 44.55
N ALA A 432 -7.74 -45.66 43.36
CA ALA A 432 -8.23 -47.01 43.13
C ALA A 432 -7.42 -48.06 43.93
N ALA A 433 -6.10 -47.92 43.98
CA ALA A 433 -5.23 -48.79 44.77
C ALA A 433 -5.51 -48.65 46.28
N LEU A 434 -5.67 -47.43 46.78
CA LEU A 434 -6.07 -47.14 48.17
C LEU A 434 -7.44 -47.72 48.49
N TRP A 435 -8.40 -47.62 47.58
CA TRP A 435 -9.74 -48.18 47.75
C TRP A 435 -9.71 -49.72 47.82
N VAL A 436 -8.91 -50.37 46.97
CA VAL A 436 -8.69 -51.82 47.03
C VAL A 436 -7.97 -52.21 48.33
N PHE A 437 -7.00 -51.43 48.78
CA PHE A 437 -6.28 -51.70 50.03
C PHE A 437 -7.20 -51.60 51.25
N LEU A 438 -8.04 -50.57 51.31
CA LEU A 438 -9.06 -50.40 52.35
C LEU A 438 -10.20 -51.41 52.25
N GLY A 439 -10.48 -51.95 51.06
CA GLY A 439 -11.53 -52.96 50.81
C GLY A 439 -11.14 -54.41 51.13
N THR A 440 -9.87 -54.72 51.42
CA THR A 440 -9.41 -56.08 51.75
C THR A 440 -9.56 -56.47 53.22
N PHE A 441 -10.00 -55.54 54.08
CA PHE A 441 -10.47 -55.84 55.43
C PHE A 441 -11.99 -56.13 55.44
N GLU A 442 -12.37 -57.36 55.13
CA GLU A 442 -13.73 -57.93 55.27
C GLU A 442 -13.99 -58.38 56.74
N LYS A 443 -15.16 -58.39 57.39
CA LYS A 443 -16.56 -58.68 56.98
C LYS A 443 -17.58 -58.51 58.15
N ARG A 444 -18.85 -58.18 57.80
CA ARG A 444 -20.19 -58.65 58.33
C ARG A 444 -20.72 -58.14 59.70
N LYS A 445 -22.03 -57.86 59.94
CA LYS A 445 -23.31 -57.88 59.17
C LYS A 445 -24.48 -57.20 59.96
N LYS A 446 -25.31 -56.39 59.27
CA LYS A 446 -26.82 -56.16 59.21
C LYS A 446 -27.78 -56.71 60.31
N PRO A 447 -29.01 -56.15 60.57
CA PRO A 447 -30.12 -55.89 59.58
C PRO A 447 -31.00 -54.60 59.79
N GLN A 448 -31.52 -53.94 58.73
CA GLN A 448 -32.81 -54.05 57.96
C GLN A 448 -34.03 -53.41 58.66
N ARG A 449 -34.69 -52.36 58.11
CA ARG A 449 -35.90 -52.30 57.21
C ARG A 449 -36.36 -50.82 57.21
N ASP A 450 -37.14 -50.21 56.31
CA ASP A 450 -37.77 -50.43 55.00
C ASP A 450 -38.28 -49.02 54.60
N THR A 451 -38.36 -48.63 53.32
CA THR A 451 -39.61 -48.24 52.62
C THR A 451 -39.33 -48.04 51.11
N GLU A 452 -40.12 -48.75 50.32
CA GLU A 452 -40.47 -48.68 48.89
C GLU A 452 -41.08 -47.32 48.45
N ILE A 453 -41.31 -46.90 47.18
CA ILE A 453 -41.10 -47.38 45.79
C ILE A 453 -41.47 -46.22 44.83
N ASP A 454 -41.02 -46.36 43.56
CA ASP A 454 -41.54 -45.80 42.29
C ASP A 454 -41.15 -44.39 41.85
N SER A 455 -40.99 -44.08 40.55
CA SER A 455 -40.70 -44.86 39.33
C SER A 455 -40.33 -43.86 38.22
N LEU A 456 -39.77 -44.41 37.13
CA LEU A 456 -39.27 -43.79 35.90
C LEU A 456 -40.01 -42.54 35.37
N ASN A 457 -39.24 -41.57 34.85
CA ASN A 457 -39.15 -41.28 33.40
C ASN A 457 -38.26 -40.05 33.12
N THR A 458 -37.35 -40.17 32.16
CA THR A 458 -36.77 -39.06 31.37
C THR A 458 -37.85 -38.55 30.38
N PRO A 459 -37.85 -37.29 29.90
CA PRO A 459 -36.81 -36.79 28.97
C PRO A 459 -36.55 -35.25 29.08
N PRO A 460 -36.09 -34.56 28.03
CA PRO A 460 -34.83 -33.82 27.98
C PRO A 460 -34.95 -32.33 28.35
N THR A 461 -33.86 -31.70 28.79
CA THR A 461 -33.75 -30.23 28.76
C THR A 461 -33.26 -29.81 27.38
N ILE A 462 -34.17 -29.17 26.64
CA ILE A 462 -33.92 -28.50 25.37
C ILE A 462 -33.18 -27.20 25.65
N ASP A 463 -32.02 -27.04 25.02
CA ASP A 463 -31.36 -25.75 24.81
C ASP A 463 -32.31 -24.81 24.08
N THR A 464 -32.67 -23.69 24.72
CA THR A 464 -33.20 -22.55 23.99
C THR A 464 -32.03 -21.81 23.36
N HIS A 465 -31.72 -22.13 22.09
CA HIS A 465 -30.96 -21.23 21.24
C HIS A 465 -31.75 -19.92 21.08
N GLN A 466 -31.35 -18.89 21.82
CA GLN A 466 -31.65 -17.50 21.51
C GLN A 466 -30.45 -16.92 20.76
N ASP A 467 -30.71 -16.11 19.74
CA ASP A 467 -29.67 -15.30 19.13
C ASP A 467 -29.27 -14.15 20.10
N PRO A 468 -28.14 -13.47 19.87
CA PRO A 468 -27.66 -12.38 20.73
C PRO A 468 -28.57 -11.14 20.80
N TRP A 469 -29.71 -11.12 20.10
CA TRP A 469 -30.64 -9.98 20.05
C TRP A 469 -32.11 -10.34 20.31
N GLY A 470 -32.39 -11.54 20.84
CA GLY A 470 -33.65 -11.85 21.51
C GLY A 470 -34.89 -11.95 20.62
N ARG A 471 -34.77 -12.46 19.38
CA ARG A 471 -35.94 -12.76 18.52
C ARG A 471 -36.14 -14.27 18.32
N THR A 472 -37.40 -14.69 18.15
CA THR A 472 -37.79 -16.06 17.82
C THR A 472 -38.13 -16.16 16.33
N PHE A 473 -37.64 -17.18 15.63
CA PHE A 473 -37.94 -17.40 14.22
C PHE A 473 -39.40 -17.81 13.99
N ASP A 474 -40.00 -17.14 12.99
CA ASP A 474 -41.19 -17.42 12.20
C ASP A 474 -42.59 -17.39 12.87
N GLU A 475 -43.29 -16.28 12.61
CA GLU A 475 -44.55 -16.30 11.83
C GLU A 475 -44.35 -15.55 10.51
#